data_AF-A0A2H0LT65-F1
#
_entry.id   AF-A0A2H0LT65-F1
#
_cell.length_a   1.000
_cell.length_b   1.000
_cell.length_c   1.000
_cell.angle_alpha   90.00
_cell.angle_beta   90.00
_cell.angle_gamma   90.00
#
_symmetry.space_group_name_H-M   'P 1'
#
loop_
_entity.id
_entity.type
_entity.pdbx_description
1 polymer ?
#
loop_
_entity_poly.entity_id
_entity_poly.type
_entity_poly.pdbx_seq_one_letter_code
_entity_poly.pdbx_strand_id
1 'polypeptide(L)'
;MIWVNKNRISTKIGMVFGMLRALLFFYVVYLIKFGNEPDWPMYWLIFLYVDFPISLVYFRVFDMFSAIQPLPNVIAQVLNVVVPFMFFGVLGTLWYLFLPSWIANIIQKFRKVK
;
A
#
# COMPACT_ATOMS: atom_id res chain seq x y z
N MET A 1 -33.40 19.62 -3.26
CA MET A 1 -32.78 18.32 -3.65
C MET A 1 -31.29 18.40 -3.35
N ILE A 2 -30.86 17.79 -2.24
CA ILE A 2 -29.52 17.96 -1.65
C ILE A 2 -28.52 17.11 -2.44
N TRP A 3 -28.05 17.64 -3.57
CA TRP A 3 -26.89 17.13 -4.30
C TRP A 3 -25.57 17.60 -3.68
N VAL A 4 -25.55 17.90 -2.37
CA VAL A 4 -24.34 18.27 -1.65
C VAL A 4 -23.45 17.03 -1.52
N ASN A 5 -22.62 16.87 -2.54
CA ASN A 5 -21.20 16.60 -2.41
C ASN A 5 -20.80 15.22 -1.88
N LYS A 6 -21.43 14.15 -2.40
CA LYS A 6 -20.97 12.76 -2.20
C LYS A 6 -19.46 12.58 -2.45
N ASN A 7 -18.90 13.31 -3.43
CA ASN A 7 -17.47 13.30 -3.72
C ASN A 7 -16.65 13.87 -2.55
N ARG A 8 -17.07 14.96 -1.92
CA ARG A 8 -16.35 15.58 -0.79
C ARG A 8 -16.36 14.72 0.47
N ILE A 9 -17.43 13.96 0.75
CA ILE A 9 -17.44 13.00 1.86
C ILE A 9 -16.49 11.83 1.56
N SER A 10 -16.54 11.28 0.35
CA SER A 10 -15.61 10.22 -0.10
C SER A 10 -14.15 10.66 0.03
N THR A 11 -13.82 11.88 -0.40
CA THR A 11 -12.46 12.44 -0.29
C THR A 11 -12.02 12.59 1.17
N LYS A 12 -12.88 13.09 2.07
CA LYS A 12 -12.55 13.22 3.49
C LYS A 12 -12.28 11.87 4.15
N ILE A 13 -13.12 10.88 3.86
CA ILE A 13 -12.92 9.50 4.36
C ILE A 13 -11.62 8.93 3.80
N GLY A 14 -11.34 9.13 2.52
CA GLY A 14 -10.10 8.69 1.87
C GLY A 14 -8.86 9.32 2.49
N MET A 15 -8.92 10.62 2.81
CA MET A 15 -7.83 11.31 3.52
C MET A 15 -7.57 10.70 4.90
N VAL A 16 -8.60 10.39 5.69
CA VAL A 16 -8.43 9.76 7.00
C VAL A 16 -7.78 8.38 6.86
N PHE A 17 -8.25 7.55 5.93
CA PHE A 17 -7.65 6.24 5.68
C PHE A 17 -6.20 6.35 5.18
N GLY A 18 -5.93 7.26 4.25
CA GLY A 18 -4.58 7.53 3.76
C GLY A 18 -3.64 8.02 4.87
N MET A 19 -4.11 8.87 5.78
CA MET A 19 -3.33 9.34 6.93
C MET A 19 -3.03 8.20 7.91
N LEU A 20 -4.04 7.42 8.31
CA LEU A 20 -3.83 6.26 9.19
C LEU A 20 -2.85 5.27 8.56
N ARG A 21 -2.97 5.05 7.25
CA ARG A 21 -2.08 4.15 6.51
C ARG A 21 -0.66 4.68 6.42
N ALA A 22 -0.48 5.98 6.16
CA ALA A 22 0.81 6.64 6.14
C ALA A 22 1.48 6.61 7.52
N LEU A 23 0.72 6.83 8.60
CA LEU A 23 1.23 6.67 9.97
C LEU A 23 1.75 5.26 10.23
N LEU A 24 1.00 4.23 9.83
CA LEU A 24 1.46 2.84 9.93
C LEU A 24 2.73 2.60 9.11
N PHE A 25 2.83 3.18 7.91
CA PHE A 25 4.03 3.10 7.08
C PHE A 25 5.25 3.71 7.77
N PHE A 26 5.15 4.95 8.25
CA PHE A 26 6.23 5.61 8.95
C PHE A 26 6.61 4.90 10.25
N TYR A 27 5.63 4.29 10.94
CA TYR A 27 5.89 3.47 12.11
C TYR A 27 6.74 2.23 11.76
N VAL A 28 6.41 1.53 10.68
CA VAL A 28 7.23 0.39 10.21
C VAL A 28 8.63 0.84 9.78
N VAL A 29 8.76 1.96 9.06
CA VAL A 29 10.07 2.52 8.70
C VAL A 29 10.88 2.90 9.94
N TYR A 30 10.23 3.45 10.97
CA TYR A 30 10.85 3.72 12.26
C TYR A 30 11.37 2.43 12.91
N LEU A 31 10.55 1.37 12.97
CA LEU A 31 10.96 0.07 13.51
C LEU A 31 12.14 -0.53 12.74
N ILE A 32 12.16 -0.43 11.42
CA ILE A 32 13.27 -0.93 10.59
C ILE A 32 14.55 -0.12 10.83
N LYS A 33 14.44 1.21 10.93
CA LYS A 33 15.61 2.09 11.08
C LYS A 33 16.28 1.97 12.45
N PHE A 34 15.49 1.74 13.50
CA PHE A 34 15.97 1.69 14.88
C PHE A 34 16.00 0.27 15.48
N GLY A 35 15.44 -0.71 14.77
CA GLY A 35 15.53 -2.12 15.13
C GLY A 35 16.92 -2.66 14.84
N ASN A 36 17.47 -3.42 15.78
CA ASN A 36 18.76 -4.11 15.64
C ASN A 36 18.59 -5.58 15.21
N GLU A 37 17.44 -5.94 14.66
CA GLU A 37 17.15 -7.31 14.28
C GLU A 37 17.67 -7.60 12.87
N PRO A 38 18.36 -8.74 12.66
CA PRO A 38 18.83 -9.14 11.32
C PRO A 38 17.66 -9.36 10.35
N ASP A 39 16.48 -9.71 10.88
CA ASP A 39 15.28 -10.03 10.11
C ASP A 39 14.32 -8.85 9.96
N TRP A 40 14.84 -7.62 10.03
CA TRP A 40 14.06 -6.39 9.82
C TRP A 40 13.21 -6.36 8.53
N PRO A 41 13.53 -7.06 7.40
CA PRO A 41 12.64 -7.08 6.25
C PRO A 41 11.26 -7.68 6.54
N MET A 42 11.13 -8.49 7.60
CA MET A 42 9.85 -9.08 8.00
C MET A 42 8.80 -8.04 8.43
N TYR A 43 9.22 -6.85 8.89
CA TYR A 43 8.28 -5.78 9.24
C TYR A 43 7.44 -5.31 8.05
N TRP A 44 7.92 -5.50 6.81
CA TRP A 44 7.14 -5.20 5.60
C TRP A 44 5.96 -6.15 5.39
N LEU A 45 5.99 -7.36 5.96
CA LEU A 45 4.97 -8.39 5.73
C LEU A 45 3.59 -8.00 6.25
N ILE A 46 3.51 -7.08 7.22
CA ILE A 46 2.22 -6.55 7.68
C ILE A 46 1.42 -5.91 6.53
N PHE A 47 2.10 -5.31 5.56
CA PHE A 47 1.46 -4.65 4.43
C PHE A 47 0.94 -5.61 3.37
N LEU A 48 1.34 -6.89 3.42
CA LEU A 48 0.74 -7.90 2.55
C LEU A 48 -0.75 -8.07 2.83
N TYR A 49 -1.14 -7.95 4.10
CA TYR A 49 -2.53 -8.06 4.54
C TYR A 49 -3.27 -6.73 4.42
N VAL A 50 -2.59 -5.64 4.74
CA VAL A 50 -3.22 -4.30 4.76
C VAL A 50 -3.45 -3.77 3.35
N ASP A 51 -2.52 -3.96 2.42
CA ASP A 51 -2.59 -3.34 1.09
C ASP A 51 -3.16 -4.25 0.01
N PHE A 52 -4.08 -5.15 0.35
CA PHE A 52 -4.75 -5.93 -0.69
C PHE A 52 -5.56 -5.00 -1.62
N PRO A 53 -5.43 -5.08 -2.96
CA PRO A 53 -4.72 -6.11 -3.76
C PRO A 53 -3.30 -5.74 -4.21
N ILE A 54 -2.76 -4.57 -3.84
CA ILE A 54 -1.40 -4.14 -4.21
C ILE A 54 -0.35 -5.16 -3.78
N SER A 55 -0.56 -5.83 -2.65
CA SER A 55 0.30 -6.91 -2.19
C SER A 55 0.45 -8.07 -3.19
N LEU A 56 -0.57 -8.36 -4.01
CA LEU A 56 -0.46 -9.36 -5.09
C LEU A 56 0.49 -8.90 -6.20
N VAL A 57 0.45 -7.61 -6.54
CA VAL A 57 1.36 -7.03 -7.54
C VAL A 57 2.79 -7.05 -7.01
N TYR A 58 2.97 -6.74 -5.72
CA TYR A 58 4.27 -6.85 -5.05
C TYR A 58 4.85 -8.26 -5.15
N PHE A 59 4.08 -9.30 -4.83
CA PHE A 59 4.53 -10.69 -4.97
C PHE A 59 5.00 -11.00 -6.39
N ARG A 60 4.21 -10.61 -7.39
CA ARG A 60 4.57 -10.89 -8.78
C ARG A 60 5.88 -10.21 -9.19
N VAL A 61 6.08 -8.98 -8.75
CA VAL A 61 7.29 -8.19 -9.02
C VAL A 61 8.49 -8.78 -8.27
N PHE A 62 8.31 -9.18 -7.01
CA PHE A 62 9.34 -9.83 -6.21
C PHE A 62 9.80 -11.16 -6.84
N ASP A 63 8.85 -11.99 -7.29
CA ASP A 63 9.16 -13.23 -8.01
C ASP A 63 10.03 -12.96 -9.25
N MET A 64 9.67 -11.94 -10.05
CA MET A 64 10.45 -11.56 -11.22
C MET A 64 11.89 -11.15 -10.87
N PHE A 65 12.10 -10.45 -9.75
CA PHE A 65 13.44 -10.08 -9.30
C PHE A 65 14.22 -11.26 -8.72
N SER A 66 13.57 -12.18 -8.01
CA SER A 66 14.21 -13.39 -7.49
C SER A 66 14.73 -14.31 -8.59
N ALA A 67 14.07 -14.33 -9.76
CA ALA A 67 14.49 -15.10 -10.92
C ALA A 67 15.79 -14.60 -11.58
N ILE A 68 16.27 -13.41 -11.24
CA ILE A 68 17.46 -12.76 -11.85
C ILE A 68 18.70 -12.92 -10.94
N GLN A 69 18.60 -13.66 -9.83
CA GLN A 69 19.70 -13.92 -8.90
C GLN A 69 20.76 -14.86 -9.52
N PRO A 70 22.07 -14.66 -9.23
CA PRO A 70 22.60 -13.87 -8.13
C PRO A 70 22.83 -12.40 -8.47
N LEU A 71 22.26 -11.50 -7.66
CA LEU A 71 22.56 -10.07 -7.69
C LEU A 71 23.67 -9.76 -6.67
N PRO A 72 24.57 -8.80 -6.95
CA PRO A 72 25.51 -8.30 -5.95
C PRO A 72 24.82 -7.91 -4.64
N ASN A 73 25.43 -8.21 -3.49
CA ASN A 73 24.85 -7.99 -2.16
C ASN A 73 24.32 -6.55 -1.95
N VAL A 74 25.00 -5.54 -2.49
CA VAL A 74 24.55 -4.14 -2.41
C VAL A 74 23.22 -3.93 -3.16
N ILE A 75 23.08 -4.52 -4.34
CA ILE A 75 21.86 -4.41 -5.15
C ILE A 75 20.70 -5.14 -4.47
N ALA A 76 20.94 -6.31 -3.90
CA ALA A 76 19.94 -7.06 -3.15
C ALA A 76 19.42 -6.26 -1.94
N GLN A 77 20.32 -5.62 -1.17
CA GLN A 77 19.93 -4.77 -0.04
C GLN A 77 19.11 -3.55 -0.47
N VAL A 78 19.52 -2.87 -1.54
CA VAL A 78 18.77 -1.71 -2.08
C VAL A 78 17.37 -2.14 -2.53
N LEU A 79 17.23 -3.25 -3.24
CA LEU A 79 15.93 -3.75 -3.69
C LEU A 79 15.01 -4.12 -2.51
N ASN A 80 15.55 -4.73 -1.46
CA ASN A 80 14.80 -5.09 -0.24
C ASN A 80 14.30 -3.87 0.56
N VAL A 81 14.80 -2.67 0.28
CA VAL A 81 14.29 -1.42 0.88
C VAL A 81 13.41 -0.66 -0.11
N VAL A 82 13.90 -0.46 -1.34
CA VAL A 82 13.26 0.39 -2.35
C VAL A 82 11.96 -0.24 -2.86
N VAL A 83 11.93 -1.55 -3.12
CA VAL A 83 10.73 -2.20 -3.66
C VAL A 83 9.59 -2.15 -2.64
N PRO A 84 9.75 -2.58 -1.38
CA PRO A 84 8.69 -2.43 -0.38
C PRO A 84 8.27 -0.97 -0.16
N PHE A 85 9.22 -0.03 -0.17
CA PHE A 85 8.91 1.40 -0.03
C PHE A 85 7.99 1.92 -1.15
N MET A 86 8.28 1.56 -2.40
CA MET A 86 7.46 1.98 -3.55
C MET A 86 6.08 1.34 -3.51
N PHE A 87 5.98 0.04 -3.25
CA PHE A 87 4.71 -0.68 -3.24
C PHE A 87 3.85 -0.35 -2.02
N PHE A 88 4.38 -0.49 -0.82
CA PHE A 88 3.59 -0.32 0.40
C PHE A 88 3.58 1.12 0.90
N GLY A 89 4.59 1.92 0.56
CA GLY A 89 4.61 3.35 0.89
C GLY A 89 3.75 4.15 -0.08
N VAL A 90 4.18 4.22 -1.33
CA VAL A 90 3.55 5.11 -2.32
C VAL A 90 2.24 4.51 -2.83
N LEU A 91 2.29 3.32 -3.43
CA LEU A 91 1.10 2.73 -4.06
C LEU A 91 0.04 2.35 -3.02
N GLY A 92 0.45 1.77 -1.88
CA GLY A 92 -0.43 1.46 -0.75
C GLY A 92 -1.17 2.69 -0.22
N THR A 93 -0.46 3.80 0.00
CA THR A 93 -1.10 5.04 0.48
C THR A 93 -2.05 5.62 -0.57
N LEU A 94 -1.66 5.64 -1.84
CA LEU A 94 -2.53 6.11 -2.93
C LEU A 94 -3.80 5.25 -3.03
N TRP A 95 -3.68 3.93 -2.88
CA TRP A 95 -4.84 3.03 -2.88
C TRP A 95 -5.86 3.44 -1.82
N TYR A 96 -5.43 3.66 -0.58
CA TYR A 96 -6.33 4.05 0.51
C TYR A 96 -6.94 5.44 0.34
N LEU A 97 -6.25 6.37 -0.32
CA LEU A 97 -6.82 7.69 -0.67
C LEU A 97 -7.98 7.57 -1.67
N PHE A 98 -7.87 6.66 -2.65
CA PHE A 98 -8.88 6.48 -3.69
C PHE A 98 -9.91 5.38 -3.39
N LEU A 99 -9.64 4.52 -2.40
CA LEU A 99 -10.47 3.36 -2.04
C LEU A 99 -11.94 3.74 -1.81
N PRO A 100 -12.30 4.78 -1.02
CA PRO A 100 -13.71 5.10 -0.79
C PRO A 100 -14.45 5.52 -2.07
N SER A 101 -13.75 6.24 -2.95
CA SER A 101 -14.30 6.67 -4.24
C SER A 101 -14.52 5.49 -5.16
N TRP A 102 -13.61 4.52 -5.17
CA TRP A 102 -13.73 3.29 -5.94
C TRP A 102 -14.92 2.44 -5.47
N ILE A 103 -15.06 2.24 -4.16
CA ILE A 103 -16.19 1.54 -3.55
C ILE A 103 -17.51 2.24 -3.87
N ALA A 104 -17.57 3.56 -3.73
CA ALA A 104 -18.77 4.33 -4.02
C ALA A 104 -19.22 4.18 -5.48
N ASN A 105 -18.28 4.17 -6.42
CA ASN A 105 -18.57 3.97 -7.84
C ASN A 105 -19.09 2.56 -8.14
N ILE A 106 -18.48 1.53 -7.55
CA ILE A 106 -18.91 0.13 -7.71
C ILE A 106 -20.35 -0.04 -7.19
N ILE A 107 -20.63 0.44 -5.98
CA ILE A 107 -21.98 0.33 -5.37
C ILE A 107 -23.02 1.03 -6.24
N GLN A 108 -22.71 2.21 -6.78
CA GLN A 108 -23.63 2.92 -7.68
C GLN A 108 -23.90 2.15 -8.98
N LYS A 109 -22.87 1.50 -9.55
CA LYS A 109 -23.03 0.68 -10.75
C LYS A 109 -23.99 -0.49 -10.49
N PHE A 110 -23.84 -1.20 -9.37
CA PHE A 110 -24.76 -2.29 -9.00
C PHE A 110 -26.19 -1.82 -8.71
N ARG A 111 -26.36 -0.62 -8.14
CA ARG A 111 -27.71 -0.06 -7.88
C ARG A 111 -28.45 0.36 -9.14
N LYS A 112 -27.77 0.69 -10.24
CA LYS A 112 -28.39 1.08 -11.51
C LYS A 112 -28.78 -0.11 -12.40
N VAL A 113 -28.28 -1.30 -12.09
CA VAL A 113 -28.56 -2.54 -12.84
C VAL A 113 -29.80 -3.27 -12.28
N LYS A 114 -30.32 -2.83 -11.13
CA LYS A 114 -31.65 -3.17 -10.62
C LYS A 114 -32.66 -2.11 -11.01
#